data_AF-A0A8T6F623-F1
#
_entry.id   AF-A0A8T6F623-F1
#
_cell.length_a   1.000
_cell.length_b   1.000
_cell.length_c   1.000
_cell.angle_alpha   90.00
_cell.angle_beta   90.00
_cell.angle_gamma   90.00
#
_symmetry.space_group_name_H-M   'P 1'
#
loop_
_entity.id
_entity.type
_entity.pdbx_description
1 polymer ?
#
loop_
_entity_poly.entity_id
_entity_poly.type
_entity_poly.pdbx_seq_one_letter_code
_entity_poly.pdbx_strand_id
1 'polypeptide(L)'
;MNTIHERGRLGGTRWWRLLLTTALAVVLGTVIAACGSDEPTATPVPAQPTPTPVPQVQFPEREIEWIVGWPAGGGFDLAARTIGDFMGEELGVDVVVRNHTGAGGRRAVDAVRRGAPDGYTISIMNMPMQLMAEKLDPAGADFEGFEWIGQAVRQENIVTAPKTASFNTPEEVAAAEPRICMPGLAGHNFLVAAVSTEVMDIPWKVVSGFAGGADTRAAMLRGECDISWTVANPQVVASISPEDDFKGLWVYSDERLDWAPDTPTVAELGYPELGGPKLLNSGLVAAPAGTPAAIVKLIEDSFQRALNDPDVVARLREGGMEVLPMSGQATDEAVGGMDSLLTEFTDVVKARQEAQ
;
A
#
# COMPACT_ATOMS: atom_id res chain seq x y z
N MET A 1 29.46 -57.37 -34.64
CA MET A 1 30.34 -56.27 -35.12
C MET A 1 30.05 -55.07 -34.23
N ASN A 2 30.71 -54.93 -33.07
CA ASN A 2 32.00 -54.24 -32.82
C ASN A 2 32.00 -52.81 -33.40
N THR A 3 32.29 -51.70 -32.70
CA THR A 3 33.07 -51.38 -31.46
C THR A 3 32.78 -49.90 -31.10
N ILE A 4 32.47 -49.47 -29.86
CA ILE A 4 33.29 -49.07 -28.68
C ILE A 4 34.13 -47.77 -28.81
N HIS A 5 33.81 -46.78 -27.96
CA HIS A 5 34.66 -45.96 -27.05
C HIS A 5 33.71 -45.09 -26.18
N GLU A 6 33.50 -45.20 -24.85
CA GLU A 6 34.36 -45.21 -23.64
C GLU A 6 35.24 -43.93 -23.56
N ARG A 7 35.25 -43.04 -22.54
CA ARG A 7 35.18 -43.08 -21.06
C ARG A 7 34.77 -41.66 -20.54
N GLY A 8 34.42 -41.37 -19.28
CA GLY A 8 34.55 -42.12 -18.04
C GLY A 8 33.87 -41.38 -16.86
N ARG A 9 33.61 -42.18 -15.82
CA ARG A 9 32.87 -41.88 -14.60
C ARG A 9 33.77 -42.28 -13.42
N LEU A 10 33.94 -41.40 -12.43
CA LEU A 10 34.41 -41.72 -11.06
C LEU A 10 33.80 -40.61 -10.16
N GLY A 11 33.08 -40.84 -9.06
CA GLY A 11 32.89 -42.03 -8.24
C GLY A 11 33.61 -41.90 -6.90
N GLY A 12 32.85 -41.66 -5.82
CA GLY A 12 33.20 -42.10 -4.46
C GLY A 12 33.57 -40.98 -3.47
N THR A 13 32.76 -40.74 -2.42
CA THR A 13 32.97 -41.21 -1.01
C THR A 13 34.02 -40.38 -0.25
N ARG A 14 33.99 -40.05 1.04
CA ARG A 14 33.14 -40.21 2.24
C ARG A 14 34.02 -39.59 3.36
N TRP A 15 33.46 -38.86 4.33
CA TRP A 15 33.84 -38.88 5.76
C TRP A 15 35.17 -38.23 6.19
N TRP A 16 35.10 -37.20 7.06
CA TRP A 16 35.66 -37.27 8.41
C TRP A 16 35.10 -36.15 9.31
N ARG A 17 34.90 -36.48 10.58
CA ARG A 17 34.50 -35.62 11.70
C ARG A 17 35.74 -35.24 12.51
N LEU A 18 35.59 -34.17 13.32
CA LEU A 18 36.20 -33.93 14.65
C LEU A 18 37.65 -33.45 14.73
N LEU A 19 37.85 -32.30 15.41
CA LEU A 19 38.55 -32.10 16.71
C LEU A 19 38.81 -30.57 16.87
N LEU A 20 38.24 -29.86 17.87
CA LEU A 20 38.75 -29.69 19.27
C LEU A 20 40.21 -29.17 19.26
N THR A 21 40.65 -28.09 19.91
CA THR A 21 40.34 -27.55 21.25
C THR A 21 41.13 -26.24 21.48
N THR A 22 40.60 -25.40 22.36
CA THR A 22 41.23 -24.37 23.22
C THR A 22 42.69 -24.61 23.64
N ALA A 23 43.49 -23.52 23.74
CA ALA A 23 44.55 -23.40 24.74
C ALA A 23 44.84 -21.93 25.11
N LEU A 24 44.46 -21.59 26.34
CA LEU A 24 44.87 -20.41 27.11
C LEU A 24 45.95 -20.88 28.11
N ALA A 25 47.12 -20.25 28.16
CA ALA A 25 48.08 -20.30 29.28
C ALA A 25 49.13 -19.19 29.06
N VAL A 26 49.08 -18.08 29.80
CA VAL A 26 49.81 -17.83 31.06
C VAL A 26 51.30 -18.20 30.95
N VAL A 27 52.15 -17.18 30.77
CA VAL A 27 53.57 -17.22 31.12
C VAL A 27 53.83 -16.09 32.10
N LEU A 28 54.08 -16.47 33.35
CA LEU A 28 54.67 -15.63 34.39
C LEU A 28 56.19 -15.82 34.31
N GLY A 29 56.96 -14.74 34.18
CA GLY A 29 58.42 -14.81 34.10
C GLY A 29 59.06 -13.44 34.28
N THR A 30 59.57 -13.20 35.47
CA THR A 30 60.27 -12.03 36.01
C THR A 30 61.40 -11.46 35.15
N VAL A 31 61.44 -10.13 34.97
CA VAL A 31 62.69 -9.39 34.72
C VAL A 31 62.76 -8.14 35.59
N ILE A 32 63.69 -8.24 36.54
CA ILE A 32 64.49 -7.30 37.31
C ILE A 32 64.29 -5.79 37.05
N ALA A 33 64.18 -5.08 38.17
CA ALA A 33 64.18 -3.63 38.33
C ALA A 33 65.36 -2.92 37.64
N ALA A 34 65.04 -1.85 36.92
CA ALA A 34 65.94 -0.74 36.67
C ALA A 34 65.23 0.54 37.17
N CYS A 35 65.73 1.10 38.27
CA CYS A 35 65.33 2.42 38.75
C CYS A 35 65.86 3.47 37.76
N GLY A 36 64.94 4.15 37.08
CA GLY A 36 65.19 5.40 36.35
C GLY A 36 64.08 6.38 36.73
N SER A 37 64.43 7.41 37.49
CA SER A 37 63.55 8.47 37.93
C SER A 37 63.39 9.50 36.81
N ASP A 38 62.30 9.41 36.04
CA ASP A 38 61.81 10.50 35.21
C ASP A 38 60.28 10.56 35.36
N GLU A 39 59.77 11.61 36.00
CA GLU A 39 58.34 11.91 36.05
C GLU A 39 57.86 12.32 34.65
N PRO A 40 56.84 11.65 34.06
CA PRO A 40 56.24 12.15 32.84
C PRO A 40 55.28 13.28 33.20
N THR A 41 55.59 14.48 32.73
CA THR A 41 54.70 15.65 32.75
C THR A 41 53.39 15.30 32.06
N ALA A 42 52.30 15.23 32.84
CA ALA A 42 50.97 14.97 32.32
C ALA A 42 50.54 16.10 31.37
N THR A 43 50.35 15.77 30.10
CA THR A 43 49.71 16.66 29.12
C THR A 43 48.23 16.84 29.46
N PRO A 44 47.66 18.06 29.34
CA PRO A 44 46.23 18.26 29.57
C PRO A 44 45.41 17.47 28.53
N VAL A 45 44.50 16.62 29.01
CA VAL A 45 43.50 15.97 28.15
C VAL A 45 42.59 17.06 27.58
N PRO A 46 42.41 17.17 26.25
CA PRO A 46 41.47 18.11 25.65
C PRO A 46 40.06 17.85 26.20
N ALA A 47 39.37 18.90 26.64
CA ALA A 47 37.98 18.80 27.09
C ALA A 47 37.14 18.18 25.96
N GLN A 48 36.44 17.07 26.26
CA GLN A 48 35.50 16.49 25.32
C GLN A 48 34.40 17.52 25.01
N PRO A 49 34.03 17.72 23.73
CA PRO A 49 32.94 18.63 23.40
C PRO A 49 31.67 18.14 24.10
N THR A 50 31.07 19.01 24.91
CA THR A 50 29.77 18.78 25.53
C THR A 50 28.77 18.44 24.42
N PRO A 51 28.06 17.31 24.48
CA PRO A 51 27.06 16.98 23.48
C PRO A 51 26.04 18.11 23.41
N THR A 52 25.85 18.67 22.21
CA THR A 52 24.82 19.67 21.96
C THR A 52 23.47 19.05 22.33
N PRO A 53 22.65 19.70 23.18
CA PRO A 53 21.34 19.17 23.52
C PRO A 53 20.54 18.93 22.23
N VAL A 54 20.11 17.69 22.00
CA VAL A 54 19.11 17.41 20.97
C VAL A 54 17.86 18.19 21.39
N PRO A 55 17.29 19.05 20.52
CA PRO A 55 16.06 19.76 20.85
C PRO A 55 15.01 18.73 21.30
N GLN A 56 14.47 18.91 22.51
CA GLN A 56 13.29 18.17 22.92
C GLN A 56 12.17 18.59 21.98
N VAL A 57 11.70 17.67 21.14
CA VAL A 57 10.59 17.94 20.23
C VAL A 57 9.34 18.09 21.08
N GLN A 58 8.89 19.33 21.31
CA GLN A 58 7.59 19.61 21.89
C GLN A 58 6.56 19.47 20.77
N PHE A 59 6.02 18.27 20.62
CA PHE A 59 4.99 17.93 19.65
C PHE A 59 4.15 16.76 20.19
N PRO A 60 2.82 16.78 20.02
CA PRO A 60 2.01 17.90 19.55
C PRO A 60 1.64 18.88 20.69
N GLU A 61 1.47 20.17 20.38
CA GLU A 61 1.03 21.23 21.32
C GLU A 61 -0.33 21.85 20.93
N ARG A 62 -0.87 21.44 19.77
CA ARG A 62 -2.14 21.92 19.21
C ARG A 62 -2.75 20.83 18.32
N GLU A 63 -3.96 21.07 17.82
CA GLU A 63 -4.67 20.14 16.96
C GLU A 63 -3.86 19.76 15.69
N ILE A 64 -3.97 18.49 15.31
CA ILE A 64 -3.46 17.97 14.04
C ILE A 64 -4.62 17.96 13.04
N GLU A 65 -4.43 18.59 11.88
CA GLU A 65 -5.40 18.55 10.80
C GLU A 65 -5.17 17.31 9.92
N TRP A 66 -6.22 16.49 9.76
CA TRP A 66 -6.19 15.35 8.85
C TRP A 66 -7.08 15.62 7.63
N ILE A 67 -6.43 15.86 6.50
CA ILE A 67 -7.08 16.18 5.24
C ILE A 67 -7.54 14.90 4.52
N VAL A 68 -8.78 14.90 4.03
CA VAL A 68 -9.39 13.80 3.27
C VAL A 68 -9.91 14.31 1.91
N GLY A 69 -9.52 13.67 0.82
CA GLY A 69 -9.90 14.06 -0.55
C GLY A 69 -11.31 13.70 -1.01
N TRP A 70 -12.09 13.02 -0.16
CA TRP A 70 -13.42 12.47 -0.48
C TRP A 70 -14.52 13.05 0.42
N PRO A 71 -15.79 13.01 -0.03
CA PRO A 71 -16.92 13.49 0.76
C PRO A 71 -17.02 12.82 2.13
N ALA A 72 -17.56 13.55 3.10
CA ALA A 72 -17.83 13.02 4.44
C ALA A 72 -18.73 11.78 4.37
N GLY A 73 -18.47 10.80 5.24
CA GLY A 73 -19.15 9.50 5.27
C GLY A 73 -18.63 8.47 4.26
N GLY A 74 -17.66 8.80 3.40
CA GLY A 74 -16.95 7.83 2.57
C GLY A 74 -15.94 6.99 3.36
N GLY A 75 -15.41 5.91 2.76
CA GLY A 75 -14.50 4.98 3.43
C GLY A 75 -13.26 5.65 4.05
N PHE A 76 -12.57 6.52 3.30
CA PHE A 76 -11.42 7.25 3.85
C PHE A 76 -11.77 8.28 4.91
N ASP A 77 -12.97 8.87 4.88
CA ASP A 77 -13.44 9.78 5.94
C ASP A 77 -13.73 9.00 7.22
N LEU A 78 -14.42 7.85 7.12
CA LEU A 78 -14.63 6.93 8.23
C LEU A 78 -13.30 6.46 8.82
N ALA A 79 -12.33 6.09 7.96
CA ALA A 79 -11.00 5.67 8.40
C ALA A 79 -10.26 6.78 9.15
N ALA A 80 -10.17 7.98 8.57
CA ALA A 80 -9.49 9.11 9.19
C ALA A 80 -10.12 9.52 10.53
N ARG A 81 -11.45 9.50 10.64
CA ARG A 81 -12.14 9.81 11.91
C ARG A 81 -11.89 8.75 12.97
N THR A 82 -12.07 7.47 12.62
CA THR A 82 -11.90 6.36 13.57
C THR A 82 -10.47 6.31 14.11
N ILE A 83 -9.48 6.46 13.24
CA ILE A 83 -8.07 6.45 13.63
C ILE A 83 -7.69 7.75 14.34
N GLY A 84 -8.18 8.89 13.84
CA GLY A 84 -7.91 10.22 14.39
C GLY A 84 -8.45 10.38 15.82
N ASP A 85 -9.65 9.87 16.10
CA ASP A 85 -10.24 9.89 17.45
C ASP A 85 -9.31 9.16 18.45
N PHE A 86 -8.83 7.95 18.10
CA PHE A 86 -7.87 7.21 18.92
C PHE A 86 -6.56 7.99 19.11
N MET A 87 -5.98 8.49 18.01
CA MET A 87 -4.74 9.25 18.06
C MET A 87 -4.89 10.50 18.93
N GLY A 88 -6.04 11.17 18.88
CA GLY A 88 -6.27 12.38 19.65
C GLY A 88 -6.34 12.12 21.16
N GLU A 89 -7.04 11.06 21.57
CA GLU A 89 -7.07 10.62 22.97
C GLU A 89 -5.67 10.25 23.48
N GLU A 90 -4.88 9.58 22.64
CA GLU A 90 -3.56 9.10 23.00
C GLU A 90 -2.52 10.23 23.08
N LEU A 91 -2.55 11.15 22.11
CA LEU A 91 -1.62 12.27 22.01
C LEU A 91 -2.01 13.47 22.89
N GLY A 92 -3.25 13.49 23.40
CA GLY A 92 -3.77 14.57 24.24
C GLY A 92 -4.08 15.87 23.50
N VAL A 93 -4.24 15.81 22.18
CA VAL A 93 -4.66 16.92 21.31
C VAL A 93 -5.71 16.43 20.31
N ASP A 94 -6.56 17.31 19.80
CA ASP A 94 -7.56 16.89 18.80
C ASP A 94 -6.90 16.54 17.45
N VAL A 95 -7.43 15.52 16.78
CA VAL A 95 -7.13 15.24 15.36
C VAL A 95 -8.36 15.58 14.53
N VAL A 96 -8.33 16.70 13.82
CA VAL A 96 -9.49 17.28 13.15
C VAL A 96 -9.52 16.87 11.68
N VAL A 97 -10.54 16.09 11.31
CA VAL A 97 -10.74 15.64 9.92
C VAL A 97 -11.41 16.72 9.07
N ARG A 98 -10.76 17.13 7.97
CA ARG A 98 -11.29 18.10 6.98
C ARG A 98 -11.39 17.48 5.59
N ASN A 99 -12.59 17.55 5.00
CA ASN A 99 -12.83 17.03 3.64
C ASN A 99 -12.55 18.11 2.56
N HIS A 100 -11.48 17.94 1.80
CA HIS A 100 -11.09 18.81 0.67
C HIS A 100 -11.39 18.11 -0.67
N THR A 101 -12.67 18.01 -1.02
CA THR A 101 -13.13 17.24 -2.18
C THR A 101 -12.82 17.90 -3.53
N GLY A 102 -12.62 17.07 -4.56
CA GLY A 102 -12.56 17.47 -5.97
C GLY A 102 -11.33 16.90 -6.70
N ALA A 103 -11.40 16.86 -8.03
CA ALA A 103 -10.32 16.41 -8.91
C ALA A 103 -9.72 15.04 -8.51
N GLY A 104 -10.57 14.06 -8.16
CA GLY A 104 -10.11 12.71 -7.78
C GLY A 104 -9.26 12.65 -6.51
N GLY A 105 -9.35 13.66 -5.64
CA GLY A 105 -8.56 13.75 -4.41
C GLY A 105 -7.35 14.69 -4.51
N ARG A 106 -6.97 15.14 -5.72
CA ARG A 106 -5.82 16.04 -5.94
C ARG A 106 -5.83 17.27 -5.02
N ARG A 107 -7.00 17.88 -4.79
CA ARG A 107 -7.09 19.11 -3.96
C ARG A 107 -6.64 18.88 -2.51
N ALA A 108 -6.91 17.71 -1.95
CA ALA A 108 -6.45 17.34 -0.61
C ALA A 108 -4.93 17.16 -0.60
N VAL A 109 -4.41 16.48 -1.61
CA VAL A 109 -2.98 16.22 -1.73
C VAL A 109 -2.19 17.52 -1.91
N ASP A 110 -2.67 18.43 -2.76
CA ASP A 110 -2.08 19.77 -2.95
C ASP A 110 -2.12 20.63 -1.68
N ALA A 111 -3.08 20.38 -0.79
CA ALA A 111 -3.16 21.08 0.49
C ALA A 111 -2.04 20.61 1.43
N VAL A 112 -1.82 19.29 1.52
CA VAL A 112 -0.72 18.74 2.34
C VAL A 112 0.64 19.05 1.74
N ARG A 113 0.82 18.88 0.43
CA ARG A 113 2.10 19.20 -0.23
C ARG A 113 2.56 20.64 0.02
N ARG A 114 1.61 21.58 0.11
CA ARG A 114 1.88 23.01 0.41
C ARG A 114 1.83 23.35 1.90
N GLY A 115 1.53 22.37 2.75
CA GLY A 115 1.46 22.52 4.19
C GLY A 115 2.83 22.79 4.81
N ALA A 116 2.82 23.32 6.05
CA ALA A 116 4.06 23.48 6.80
C ALA A 116 4.62 22.10 7.18
N PRO A 117 5.94 21.86 7.06
CA PRO A 117 6.57 20.61 7.45
C PRO A 117 6.76 20.51 8.96
N ASP A 118 5.68 20.68 9.72
CA ASP A 118 5.68 20.75 11.18
C ASP A 118 4.85 19.62 11.85
N GLY A 119 4.28 18.72 11.04
CA GLY A 119 3.52 17.54 11.48
C GLY A 119 2.06 17.80 11.87
N TYR A 120 1.59 19.06 11.82
CA TYR A 120 0.20 19.39 12.18
C TYR A 120 -0.77 19.32 11.00
N THR A 121 -0.31 18.91 9.83
CA THR A 121 -1.17 18.64 8.68
C THR A 121 -0.75 17.29 8.09
N ILE A 122 -1.68 16.36 8.00
CA ILE A 122 -1.49 15.04 7.37
C ILE A 122 -2.63 14.77 6.39
N SER A 123 -2.46 13.84 5.45
CA SER A 123 -3.54 13.42 4.55
C SER A 123 -3.53 11.94 4.31
N ILE A 124 -4.74 11.39 4.12
CA ILE A 124 -4.96 10.07 3.54
C ILE A 124 -5.12 10.19 2.01
N MET A 125 -4.46 9.30 1.26
CA MET A 125 -4.34 9.36 -0.20
C MET A 125 -4.52 7.97 -0.81
N ASN A 126 -5.17 7.90 -1.97
CA ASN A 126 -5.10 6.74 -2.86
C ASN A 126 -4.00 7.01 -3.89
N MET A 127 -2.80 6.47 -3.63
CA MET A 127 -1.62 6.75 -4.44
C MET A 127 -1.68 6.21 -5.87
N PRO A 128 -2.21 5.00 -6.16
CA PRO A 128 -2.32 4.57 -7.55
C PRO A 128 -3.10 5.57 -8.42
N MET A 129 -4.20 6.13 -7.89
CA MET A 129 -4.96 7.17 -8.57
C MET A 129 -4.21 8.48 -8.72
N GLN A 130 -3.49 8.91 -7.69
CA GLN A 130 -2.69 10.13 -7.75
C GLN A 130 -1.55 9.97 -8.77
N LEU A 131 -0.72 8.95 -8.65
CA LEU A 131 0.40 8.71 -9.56
C LEU A 131 -0.05 8.62 -11.04
N MET A 132 -1.16 7.94 -11.33
CA MET A 132 -1.70 7.92 -12.69
C MET A 132 -2.18 9.31 -13.14
N ALA A 133 -2.89 10.05 -12.28
CA ALA A 133 -3.32 11.41 -12.62
C ALA A 133 -2.14 12.34 -12.89
N GLU A 134 -1.00 12.15 -12.21
CA GLU A 134 0.23 12.88 -12.50
C GLU A 134 0.85 12.52 -13.84
N LYS A 135 0.91 11.24 -14.18
CA LYS A 135 1.45 10.80 -15.47
C LYS A 135 0.59 11.28 -16.65
N LEU A 136 -0.73 11.39 -16.46
CA LEU A 136 -1.65 11.89 -17.47
C LEU A 136 -1.62 13.42 -17.63
N ASP A 137 -1.34 14.17 -16.55
CA ASP A 137 -1.17 15.63 -16.58
C ASP A 137 0.07 16.08 -15.78
N PRO A 138 1.29 15.90 -16.30
CA PRO A 138 2.51 16.21 -15.55
C PRO A 138 2.67 17.70 -15.22
N ALA A 139 2.00 18.59 -15.96
CA ALA A 139 2.08 20.03 -15.72
C ALA A 139 1.16 20.48 -14.58
N GLY A 140 0.05 19.77 -14.37
CA GLY A 140 -0.90 20.00 -13.29
C GLY A 140 -0.60 19.20 -12.03
N ALA A 141 0.50 18.46 -12.00
CA ALA A 141 0.68 17.36 -11.08
C ALA A 141 2.08 17.23 -10.49
N ASP A 142 2.14 17.12 -9.17
CA ASP A 142 3.36 16.77 -8.44
C ASP A 142 2.94 16.10 -7.12
N PHE A 143 3.18 14.80 -7.02
CA PHE A 143 2.91 13.98 -5.84
C PHE A 143 4.19 13.43 -5.20
N GLU A 144 5.36 13.98 -5.54
CA GLU A 144 6.62 13.60 -4.91
C GLU A 144 6.86 14.35 -3.59
N GLY A 145 7.75 13.81 -2.75
CA GLY A 145 8.21 14.50 -1.54
C GLY A 145 7.21 14.47 -0.39
N PHE A 146 6.74 13.28 -0.01
CA PHE A 146 5.95 13.10 1.22
C PHE A 146 6.77 12.39 2.29
N GLU A 147 6.47 12.68 3.56
CA GLU A 147 6.96 11.89 4.68
C GLU A 147 5.87 10.87 5.05
N TRP A 148 6.06 9.61 4.65
CA TRP A 148 5.06 8.56 4.86
C TRP A 148 4.92 8.18 6.33
N ILE A 149 3.68 8.13 6.80
CA ILE A 149 3.30 7.69 8.14
C ILE A 149 2.91 6.21 8.13
N GLY A 150 2.20 5.78 7.08
CA GLY A 150 1.81 4.38 6.94
C GLY A 150 0.56 4.17 6.06
N GLN A 151 0.04 2.95 6.07
CA GLN A 151 -1.22 2.59 5.42
C GLN A 151 -2.34 2.47 6.46
N ALA A 152 -3.40 3.26 6.32
CA ALA A 152 -4.55 3.25 7.24
C ALA A 152 -5.46 2.06 6.97
N VAL A 153 -5.85 1.91 5.72
CA VAL A 153 -6.81 0.91 5.27
C VAL A 153 -6.46 0.45 3.87
N ARG A 154 -6.90 -0.76 3.53
CA ARG A 154 -6.80 -1.35 2.21
C ARG A 154 -8.17 -1.88 1.81
N GLN A 155 -8.55 -1.66 0.57
CA GLN A 155 -9.70 -2.32 -0.03
C GLN A 155 -9.24 -3.13 -1.23
N GLU A 156 -9.62 -4.40 -1.22
CA GLU A 156 -9.31 -5.31 -2.32
C GLU A 156 -10.09 -4.93 -3.57
N ASN A 157 -9.46 -5.03 -4.73
CA ASN A 157 -10.19 -4.99 -5.98
C ASN A 157 -10.83 -6.36 -6.23
N ILE A 158 -12.05 -6.34 -6.78
CA ILE A 158 -12.78 -7.54 -7.20
C ILE A 158 -13.51 -7.25 -8.50
N VAL A 159 -13.53 -8.25 -9.38
CA VAL A 159 -14.37 -8.23 -10.58
C VAL A 159 -15.62 -9.04 -10.31
N THR A 160 -16.77 -8.46 -10.61
CA THR A 160 -18.08 -9.09 -10.37
C THR A 160 -18.89 -9.17 -11.66
N ALA A 161 -19.74 -10.19 -11.74
CA ALA A 161 -20.71 -10.38 -12.82
C ALA A 161 -22.02 -10.94 -12.25
N PRO A 162 -23.17 -10.74 -12.92
CA PRO A 162 -24.39 -11.47 -12.58
C PRO A 162 -24.16 -12.99 -12.60
N LYS A 163 -24.80 -13.76 -11.71
CA LYS A 163 -24.72 -15.23 -11.70
C LYS A 163 -25.18 -15.86 -13.01
N THR A 164 -26.05 -15.18 -13.75
CA THR A 164 -26.53 -15.60 -15.07
C THR A 164 -25.46 -15.50 -16.17
N ALA A 165 -24.33 -14.83 -15.93
CA ALA A 165 -23.23 -14.76 -16.89
C ALA A 165 -22.61 -16.14 -17.11
N SER A 166 -22.36 -16.48 -18.38
CA SER A 166 -21.82 -17.79 -18.78
C SER A 166 -20.30 -17.91 -18.69
N PHE A 167 -19.59 -16.83 -18.33
CA PHE A 167 -18.14 -16.76 -18.22
C PHE A 167 -17.68 -16.70 -16.75
N ASN A 168 -16.47 -17.19 -16.48
CA ASN A 168 -15.84 -17.22 -15.16
C ASN A 168 -14.33 -16.90 -15.22
N THR A 169 -13.68 -17.16 -16.36
CA THR A 169 -12.24 -16.89 -16.52
C THR A 169 -11.98 -15.64 -17.38
N PRO A 170 -10.78 -15.04 -17.30
CA PRO A 170 -10.39 -13.94 -18.17
C PRO A 170 -10.56 -14.24 -19.66
N GLU A 171 -10.26 -15.46 -20.11
CA GLU A 171 -10.41 -15.87 -21.52
C GLU A 171 -11.87 -15.99 -21.94
N GLU A 172 -12.73 -16.53 -21.09
CA GLU A 172 -14.17 -16.59 -21.34
C GLU A 172 -14.79 -15.18 -21.34
N VAL A 173 -14.31 -14.31 -20.45
CA VAL A 173 -14.68 -12.89 -20.44
C VAL A 173 -14.21 -12.24 -21.74
N ALA A 174 -12.96 -12.40 -22.15
CA ALA A 174 -12.43 -11.85 -23.40
C ALA A 174 -13.25 -12.29 -24.63
N ALA A 175 -13.59 -13.57 -24.71
CA ALA A 175 -14.41 -14.13 -25.78
C ALA A 175 -15.85 -13.56 -25.82
N ALA A 176 -16.35 -13.04 -24.70
CA ALA A 176 -17.67 -12.42 -24.60
C ALA A 176 -17.68 -10.92 -24.97
N GLU A 177 -16.51 -10.29 -25.17
CA GLU A 177 -16.36 -8.84 -25.43
C GLU A 177 -17.20 -7.97 -24.45
N PRO A 178 -16.91 -8.02 -23.14
CA PRO A 178 -17.78 -7.47 -22.10
C PRO A 178 -17.99 -5.97 -22.22
N ARG A 179 -19.19 -5.54 -21.83
CA ARG A 179 -19.47 -4.16 -21.43
C ARG A 179 -19.16 -4.00 -19.94
N ILE A 180 -18.19 -3.15 -19.62
CA ILE A 180 -17.78 -2.87 -18.25
C ILE A 180 -18.61 -1.73 -17.69
N CYS A 181 -19.30 -2.02 -16.59
CA CYS A 181 -20.15 -1.10 -15.87
C CYS A 181 -19.35 -0.33 -14.82
N MET A 182 -19.38 1.01 -14.88
CA MET A 182 -18.61 1.85 -13.94
C MET A 182 -19.23 3.22 -13.67
N PRO A 183 -19.06 3.80 -12.46
CA PRO A 183 -19.58 5.14 -12.16
C PRO A 183 -19.03 6.23 -13.10
N GLY A 184 -17.74 6.16 -13.44
CA GLY A 184 -17.09 7.12 -14.34
C GLY A 184 -15.66 6.73 -14.70
N LEU A 185 -15.05 7.51 -15.60
CA LEU A 185 -13.74 7.24 -16.22
C LEU A 185 -12.53 7.78 -15.45
N ALA A 186 -12.75 8.65 -14.46
CA ALA A 186 -11.70 9.38 -13.75
C ALA A 186 -11.42 8.82 -12.35
N GLY A 187 -11.71 7.54 -12.11
CA GLY A 187 -11.66 6.91 -10.79
C GLY A 187 -10.91 5.59 -10.76
N HIS A 188 -10.65 5.11 -9.55
CA HIS A 188 -9.86 3.90 -9.26
C HIS A 188 -10.32 2.70 -10.09
N ASN A 189 -11.63 2.46 -10.17
CA ASN A 189 -12.19 1.34 -10.91
C ASN A 189 -11.83 1.36 -12.41
N PHE A 190 -11.80 2.55 -13.04
CA PHE A 190 -11.41 2.68 -14.44
C PHE A 190 -9.92 2.39 -14.61
N LEU A 191 -9.06 2.92 -13.73
CA LEU A 191 -7.63 2.64 -13.75
C LEU A 191 -7.37 1.13 -13.69
N VAL A 192 -7.95 0.45 -12.70
CA VAL A 192 -7.74 -1.00 -12.51
C VAL A 192 -8.30 -1.78 -13.70
N ALA A 193 -9.48 -1.42 -14.23
CA ALA A 193 -10.04 -2.06 -15.41
C ALA A 193 -9.14 -1.87 -16.64
N ALA A 194 -8.65 -0.65 -16.91
CA ALA A 194 -7.79 -0.35 -18.06
C ALA A 194 -6.48 -1.13 -18.01
N VAL A 195 -5.80 -1.18 -16.85
CA VAL A 195 -4.57 -1.95 -16.69
C VAL A 195 -4.84 -3.45 -16.82
N SER A 196 -5.88 -3.95 -16.14
CA SER A 196 -6.16 -5.39 -16.10
C SER A 196 -6.60 -5.94 -17.44
N THR A 197 -7.45 -5.20 -18.16
CA THR A 197 -7.92 -5.63 -19.49
C THR A 197 -6.81 -5.62 -20.52
N GLU A 198 -5.83 -4.72 -20.39
CA GLU A 198 -4.64 -4.74 -21.24
C GLU A 198 -3.76 -5.95 -20.97
N VAL A 199 -3.44 -6.24 -19.70
CA VAL A 199 -2.62 -7.38 -19.31
C VAL A 199 -3.28 -8.72 -19.65
N MET A 200 -4.59 -8.82 -19.46
CA MET A 200 -5.37 -10.04 -19.71
C MET A 200 -5.84 -10.20 -21.16
N ASP A 201 -5.52 -9.24 -22.05
CA ASP A 201 -6.00 -9.20 -23.44
C ASP A 201 -7.54 -9.30 -23.56
N ILE A 202 -8.26 -8.61 -22.68
CA ILE A 202 -9.73 -8.56 -22.66
C ILE A 202 -10.20 -7.37 -23.51
N PRO A 203 -10.82 -7.58 -24.68
CA PRO A 203 -11.50 -6.49 -25.38
C PRO A 203 -12.73 -6.05 -24.57
N TRP A 204 -12.98 -4.74 -24.51
CA TRP A 204 -14.03 -4.21 -23.65
C TRP A 204 -14.62 -2.89 -24.15
N LYS A 205 -15.83 -2.59 -23.68
CA LYS A 205 -16.52 -1.30 -23.88
C LYS A 205 -16.93 -0.74 -22.53
N VAL A 206 -16.84 0.57 -22.34
CA VAL A 206 -17.38 1.20 -21.12
C VAL A 206 -18.87 1.45 -21.27
N VAL A 207 -19.61 1.17 -20.19
CA VAL A 207 -20.88 1.82 -19.89
C VAL A 207 -20.69 2.61 -18.59
N SER A 208 -20.80 3.94 -18.68
CA SER A 208 -20.55 4.85 -17.55
C SER A 208 -21.66 5.87 -17.34
N GLY A 209 -21.54 6.68 -16.28
CA GLY A 209 -22.54 7.69 -15.89
C GLY A 209 -23.44 7.23 -14.74
N PHE A 210 -23.09 6.15 -14.06
CA PHE A 210 -23.82 5.67 -12.89
C PHE A 210 -23.47 6.49 -11.64
N ALA A 211 -24.45 6.74 -10.78
CA ALA A 211 -24.26 7.56 -9.58
C ALA A 211 -23.35 6.89 -8.52
N GLY A 212 -23.03 5.62 -8.67
CA GLY A 212 -22.16 4.84 -7.78
C GLY A 212 -22.36 3.34 -7.94
N GLY A 213 -21.68 2.53 -7.12
CA GLY A 213 -21.67 1.07 -7.26
C GLY A 213 -23.04 0.38 -7.15
N ALA A 214 -23.97 0.94 -6.37
CA ALA A 214 -25.35 0.40 -6.29
C ALA A 214 -26.12 0.56 -7.61
N ASP A 215 -25.98 1.72 -8.26
CA ASP A 215 -26.58 1.99 -9.57
C ASP A 215 -25.92 1.14 -10.66
N THR A 216 -24.60 0.99 -10.60
CA THR A 216 -23.83 0.07 -11.47
C THR A 216 -24.31 -1.38 -11.37
N ARG A 217 -24.54 -1.92 -10.17
CA ARG A 217 -25.08 -3.28 -10.00
C ARG A 217 -26.51 -3.40 -10.50
N ALA A 218 -27.37 -2.42 -10.23
CA ALA A 218 -28.73 -2.42 -10.76
C ALA A 218 -28.74 -2.42 -12.29
N ALA A 219 -27.82 -1.69 -12.95
CA ALA A 219 -27.66 -1.70 -14.40
C ALA A 219 -27.19 -3.07 -14.93
N MET A 220 -26.28 -3.76 -14.23
CA MET A 220 -25.88 -5.13 -14.59
C MET A 220 -27.06 -6.10 -14.52
N LEU A 221 -27.92 -6.03 -13.49
CA LEU A 221 -29.12 -6.88 -13.40
C LEU A 221 -30.14 -6.59 -14.51
N ARG A 222 -30.18 -5.36 -15.02
CA ARG A 222 -31.00 -4.99 -16.19
C ARG A 222 -30.37 -5.39 -17.53
N GLY A 223 -29.15 -5.94 -17.53
CA GLY A 223 -28.43 -6.34 -18.74
C GLY A 223 -27.87 -5.16 -19.55
N GLU A 224 -27.71 -3.98 -18.95
CA GLU A 224 -27.09 -2.82 -19.61
C GLU A 224 -25.58 -3.01 -19.79
N CYS A 225 -24.97 -3.86 -18.97
CA CYS A 225 -23.55 -4.14 -18.89
C CYS A 225 -23.32 -5.51 -18.24
N ASP A 226 -22.13 -6.08 -18.40
CA ASP A 226 -21.88 -7.51 -18.18
C ASP A 226 -21.02 -7.77 -16.94
N ILE A 227 -20.01 -6.91 -16.70
CA ILE A 227 -19.08 -7.04 -15.57
C ILE A 227 -18.78 -5.68 -14.95
N SER A 228 -18.29 -5.67 -13.71
CA SER A 228 -17.81 -4.46 -13.05
C SER A 228 -16.54 -4.72 -12.26
N TRP A 229 -15.53 -3.88 -12.49
CA TRP A 229 -14.43 -3.69 -11.55
C TRP A 229 -14.89 -2.78 -10.42
N THR A 230 -14.75 -3.27 -9.19
CA THR A 230 -15.08 -2.51 -7.99
C THR A 230 -14.07 -2.79 -6.88
N VAL A 231 -14.05 -1.89 -5.90
CA VAL A 231 -13.44 -2.14 -4.60
C VAL A 231 -14.40 -2.93 -3.73
N ALA A 232 -13.87 -3.89 -2.98
CA ALA A 232 -14.59 -4.66 -1.97
C ALA A 232 -15.07 -3.74 -0.84
N ASN A 233 -16.32 -3.92 -0.45
CA ASN A 233 -17.00 -3.24 0.66
C ASN A 233 -18.15 -4.15 1.12
N PRO A 234 -18.84 -3.88 2.25
CA PRO A 234 -19.82 -4.82 2.81
C PRO A 234 -20.95 -5.14 1.82
N GLN A 235 -21.32 -4.19 0.97
CA GLN A 235 -22.35 -4.36 -0.05
C GLN A 235 -21.89 -5.28 -1.19
N VAL A 236 -20.64 -5.15 -1.63
CA VAL A 236 -20.04 -6.04 -2.64
C VAL A 236 -19.88 -7.45 -2.09
N VAL A 237 -19.38 -7.58 -0.86
CA VAL A 237 -19.24 -8.86 -0.16
C VAL A 237 -20.59 -9.56 -0.04
N ALA A 238 -21.64 -8.84 0.38
CA ALA A 238 -23.00 -9.39 0.43
C ALA A 238 -23.49 -9.85 -0.95
N SER A 239 -23.23 -9.05 -2.00
CA SER A 239 -23.75 -9.30 -3.36
C SER A 239 -23.22 -10.58 -4.01
N ILE A 240 -22.06 -11.08 -3.57
CA ILE A 240 -21.47 -12.32 -4.11
C ILE A 240 -21.79 -13.55 -3.27
N SER A 241 -22.61 -13.40 -2.22
CA SER A 241 -23.04 -14.51 -1.39
C SER A 241 -23.86 -15.54 -2.19
N PRO A 242 -23.94 -16.81 -1.75
CA PRO A 242 -24.68 -17.85 -2.47
C PRO A 242 -26.16 -17.54 -2.75
N GLU A 243 -26.78 -16.68 -1.94
CA GLU A 243 -28.20 -16.31 -2.03
C GLU A 243 -28.46 -15.07 -2.92
N ASP A 244 -27.42 -14.31 -3.27
CA ASP A 244 -27.56 -13.03 -3.98
C ASP A 244 -27.31 -13.17 -5.50
N ASP A 245 -27.43 -12.11 -6.28
CA ASP A 245 -27.50 -12.23 -7.75
C ASP A 245 -26.14 -12.16 -8.47
N PHE A 246 -25.02 -11.98 -7.75
CA PHE A 246 -23.69 -11.82 -8.34
C PHE A 246 -22.71 -12.93 -7.94
N LYS A 247 -21.65 -13.05 -8.74
CA LYS A 247 -20.46 -13.86 -8.46
C LYS A 247 -19.20 -13.02 -8.60
N GLY A 248 -18.18 -13.33 -7.79
CA GLY A 248 -16.83 -12.83 -7.99
C GLY A 248 -16.12 -13.64 -9.07
N LEU A 249 -15.50 -12.96 -10.03
CA LEU A 249 -14.69 -13.59 -11.09
C LEU A 249 -13.23 -13.74 -10.64
N TRP A 250 -12.65 -12.68 -10.08
CA TRP A 250 -11.31 -12.71 -9.47
C TRP A 250 -11.06 -11.54 -8.51
N VAL A 251 -10.05 -11.72 -7.65
CA VAL A 251 -9.54 -10.72 -6.70
C VAL A 251 -8.05 -10.45 -6.90
N TYR A 252 -7.57 -9.35 -6.35
CA TYR A 252 -6.18 -8.86 -6.55
C TYR A 252 -5.27 -9.12 -5.35
N SER A 253 -5.79 -9.74 -4.29
CA SER A 253 -5.05 -10.15 -3.12
C SER A 253 -4.05 -11.27 -3.42
N ASP A 254 -3.03 -11.40 -2.57
CA ASP A 254 -1.99 -12.43 -2.72
C ASP A 254 -2.55 -13.84 -2.52
N GLU A 255 -3.54 -13.95 -1.62
CA GLU A 255 -4.28 -15.18 -1.31
C GLU A 255 -5.79 -14.93 -1.46
N ARG A 256 -6.57 -16.00 -1.57
CA ARG A 256 -8.04 -15.88 -1.58
C ARG A 256 -8.54 -15.30 -0.26
N LEU A 257 -9.64 -14.57 -0.34
CA LEU A 257 -10.22 -13.87 0.81
C LEU A 257 -11.23 -14.78 1.51
N ASP A 258 -11.24 -14.79 2.84
CA ASP A 258 -12.15 -15.62 3.65
C ASP A 258 -13.63 -15.42 3.29
N TRP A 259 -13.99 -14.20 2.89
CA TRP A 259 -15.35 -13.84 2.49
C TRP A 259 -15.66 -14.15 1.01
N ALA A 260 -14.66 -14.54 0.21
CA ALA A 260 -14.80 -14.97 -1.19
C ALA A 260 -13.93 -16.20 -1.49
N PRO A 261 -14.12 -17.34 -0.78
CA PRO A 261 -13.23 -18.50 -0.88
C PRO A 261 -13.23 -19.16 -2.27
N ASP A 262 -14.33 -19.00 -3.01
CA ASP A 262 -14.49 -19.56 -4.36
C ASP A 262 -13.98 -18.62 -5.46
N THR A 263 -13.61 -17.38 -5.13
CA THR A 263 -13.10 -16.41 -6.10
C THR A 263 -11.57 -16.51 -6.19
N PRO A 264 -11.01 -16.84 -7.37
CA PRO A 264 -9.56 -16.97 -7.53
C PRO A 264 -8.84 -15.63 -7.46
N THR A 265 -7.55 -15.65 -7.12
CA THR A 265 -6.68 -14.47 -7.26
C THR A 265 -6.23 -14.31 -8.72
N VAL A 266 -5.84 -13.09 -9.11
CA VAL A 266 -5.18 -12.85 -10.42
C VAL A 266 -3.92 -13.68 -10.60
N ALA A 267 -3.18 -13.99 -9.52
CA ALA A 267 -2.01 -14.84 -9.58
C ALA A 267 -2.36 -16.31 -9.88
N GLU A 268 -3.44 -16.84 -9.29
CA GLU A 268 -3.96 -18.18 -9.62
C GLU A 268 -4.43 -18.28 -11.09
N LEU A 269 -4.86 -17.15 -11.66
CA LEU A 269 -5.25 -17.03 -13.07
C LEU A 269 -4.06 -16.80 -14.03
N GLY A 270 -2.83 -16.73 -13.51
CA GLY A 270 -1.63 -16.57 -14.33
C GLY A 270 -1.16 -15.14 -14.56
N TYR A 271 -1.71 -14.17 -13.82
CA TYR A 271 -1.38 -12.73 -13.91
C TYR A 271 -0.85 -12.16 -12.57
N PRO A 272 0.25 -12.70 -12.01
CA PRO A 272 0.77 -12.27 -10.71
C PRO A 272 1.21 -10.79 -10.67
N GLU A 273 1.54 -10.20 -11.81
CA GLU A 273 1.92 -8.79 -11.97
C GLU A 273 0.78 -7.80 -11.66
N LEU A 274 -0.48 -8.26 -11.77
CA LEU A 274 -1.66 -7.48 -11.38
C LEU A 274 -1.92 -7.55 -9.87
N GLY A 275 -1.35 -8.53 -9.17
CA GLY A 275 -1.56 -8.76 -7.75
C GLY A 275 -0.77 -7.82 -6.83
N GLY A 276 -0.97 -7.99 -5.53
CA GLY A 276 -0.27 -7.25 -4.49
C GLY A 276 -0.75 -5.79 -4.34
N PRO A 277 0.02 -4.92 -3.66
CA PRO A 277 -0.47 -3.59 -3.27
C PRO A 277 -0.57 -2.57 -4.41
N LYS A 278 -0.04 -2.88 -5.60
CA LYS A 278 0.27 -1.89 -6.64
C LYS A 278 -0.96 -1.20 -7.26
N LEU A 279 -2.09 -1.88 -7.32
CA LEU A 279 -3.34 -1.37 -7.92
C LEU A 279 -4.48 -1.23 -6.90
N LEU A 280 -4.20 -1.44 -5.61
CA LEU A 280 -5.25 -1.48 -4.59
C LEU A 280 -5.70 -0.10 -4.17
N ASN A 281 -6.95 -0.01 -3.72
CA ASN A 281 -7.47 1.22 -3.13
C ASN A 281 -6.97 1.31 -1.68
N SER A 282 -5.70 1.68 -1.53
CA SER A 282 -5.05 1.88 -0.24
C SER A 282 -5.21 3.32 0.23
N GLY A 283 -5.51 3.50 1.51
CA GLY A 283 -5.49 4.79 2.19
C GLY A 283 -4.12 5.03 2.81
N LEU A 284 -3.18 5.54 2.01
CA LEU A 284 -1.82 5.85 2.46
C LEU A 284 -1.78 7.22 3.14
N VAL A 285 -1.12 7.32 4.28
CA VAL A 285 -1.10 8.51 5.12
C VAL A 285 0.29 9.13 5.10
N ALA A 286 0.34 10.44 4.88
CA ALA A 286 1.58 11.20 4.79
C ALA A 286 1.49 12.59 5.42
N ALA A 287 2.65 13.08 5.84
CA ALA A 287 2.91 14.47 6.19
C ALA A 287 3.69 15.19 5.05
N PRO A 288 3.75 16.54 5.05
CA PRO A 288 4.48 17.31 4.05
C PRO A 288 5.98 17.00 4.04
N ALA A 289 6.61 17.15 2.87
CA ALA A 289 8.05 16.98 2.66
C ALA A 289 8.89 17.72 3.72
N GLY A 290 9.88 17.06 4.29
CA GLY A 290 10.81 17.69 5.23
C GLY A 290 10.24 17.87 6.64
N THR A 291 9.07 17.28 6.94
CA THR A 291 8.60 17.15 8.32
C THR A 291 9.67 16.39 9.12
N PRO A 292 10.13 16.89 10.28
CA PRO A 292 11.19 16.25 11.04
C PRO A 292 10.91 14.77 11.33
N ALA A 293 11.89 13.91 11.06
CA ALA A 293 11.74 12.45 11.23
C ALA A 293 11.26 12.04 12.63
N ALA A 294 11.66 12.77 13.67
CA ALA A 294 11.19 12.53 15.04
C ALA A 294 9.68 12.80 15.21
N ILE A 295 9.13 13.80 14.52
CA ILE A 295 7.69 14.11 14.50
C ILE A 295 6.94 13.04 13.70
N VAL A 296 7.43 12.71 12.49
CA VAL A 296 6.85 11.63 11.67
C VAL A 296 6.77 10.33 12.45
N LYS A 297 7.85 9.96 13.14
CA LYS A 297 7.91 8.75 13.96
C LYS A 297 6.93 8.76 15.13
N LEU A 298 6.72 9.91 15.77
CA LEU A 298 5.75 10.06 16.86
C LEU A 298 4.32 9.87 16.34
N ILE A 299 3.98 10.48 15.20
CA ILE A 299 2.67 10.32 14.55
C ILE A 299 2.50 8.86 14.10
N GLU A 300 3.50 8.27 13.44
CA GLU A 300 3.51 6.86 13.04
C GLU A 300 3.28 5.96 14.23
N ASP A 301 3.94 6.18 15.36
CA ASP A 301 3.78 5.35 16.55
C ASP A 301 2.35 5.35 17.10
N SER A 302 1.70 6.51 17.15
CA SER A 302 0.30 6.61 17.58
C SER A 302 -0.65 6.00 16.55
N PHE A 303 -0.39 6.26 15.27
CA PHE A 303 -1.12 5.68 14.16
C PHE A 303 -1.06 4.14 14.16
N GLN A 304 0.12 3.55 14.34
CA GLN A 304 0.27 2.10 14.43
C GLN A 304 -0.43 1.52 15.66
N ARG A 305 -0.44 2.23 16.81
CA ARG A 305 -1.23 1.81 17.98
C ARG A 305 -2.72 1.78 17.68
N ALA A 306 -3.25 2.80 17.01
CA ALA A 306 -4.64 2.83 16.57
C ALA A 306 -4.97 1.63 15.66
N LEU A 307 -4.09 1.32 14.69
CA LEU A 307 -4.31 0.20 13.76
C LEU A 307 -4.19 -1.19 14.42
N ASN A 308 -3.64 -1.27 15.63
CA ASN A 308 -3.57 -2.50 16.43
C ASN A 308 -4.64 -2.54 17.54
N ASP A 309 -5.44 -1.48 17.70
CA ASP A 309 -6.53 -1.45 18.66
C ASP A 309 -7.73 -2.26 18.14
N PRO A 310 -8.24 -3.24 18.92
CA PRO A 310 -9.33 -4.11 18.48
C PRO A 310 -10.63 -3.37 18.11
N ASP A 311 -10.96 -2.28 18.80
CA ASP A 311 -12.21 -1.55 18.58
C ASP A 311 -12.09 -0.69 17.31
N VAL A 312 -10.93 -0.06 17.10
CA VAL A 312 -10.61 0.62 15.83
C VAL A 312 -10.68 -0.38 14.66
N VAL A 313 -10.01 -1.53 14.78
CA VAL A 313 -9.99 -2.55 13.72
C VAL A 313 -11.40 -3.08 13.43
N ALA A 314 -12.20 -3.36 14.47
CA ALA A 314 -13.58 -3.80 14.31
C ALA A 314 -14.41 -2.75 13.57
N ARG A 315 -14.29 -1.49 13.96
CA ARG A 315 -15.05 -0.39 13.35
C ARG A 315 -14.69 -0.16 11.88
N LEU A 316 -13.41 -0.28 11.52
CA LEU A 316 -12.95 -0.18 10.13
C LEU A 316 -13.47 -1.36 9.29
N ARG A 317 -13.45 -2.57 9.84
CA ARG A 317 -13.98 -3.78 9.19
C ARG A 317 -15.50 -3.76 9.02
N GLU A 318 -16.25 -3.19 9.95
CA GLU A 318 -17.69 -2.91 9.77
C GLU A 318 -17.95 -2.03 8.54
N GLY A 319 -17.03 -1.11 8.24
CA GLY A 319 -17.03 -0.31 7.01
C GLY A 319 -16.59 -1.06 5.75
N GLY A 320 -16.21 -2.33 5.87
CA GLY A 320 -15.68 -3.20 4.82
C GLY A 320 -14.31 -2.79 4.30
N MET A 321 -13.49 -2.28 5.20
CA MET A 321 -12.07 -2.01 4.97
C MET A 321 -11.23 -3.07 5.65
N GLU A 322 -10.14 -3.48 5.02
CA GLU A 322 -9.11 -4.28 5.67
C GLU A 322 -8.10 -3.38 6.36
N VAL A 323 -7.65 -3.80 7.54
CA VAL A 323 -6.58 -3.13 8.29
C VAL A 323 -5.34 -3.98 8.15
N LEU A 324 -4.43 -3.54 7.27
CA LEU A 324 -3.14 -4.16 7.03
C LEU A 324 -2.08 -3.09 7.27
N PRO A 325 -1.61 -2.96 8.53
CA PRO A 325 -0.69 -1.90 8.91
C PRO A 325 0.63 -2.04 8.14
N MET A 326 1.11 -0.90 7.64
CA MET A 326 2.43 -0.76 7.04
C MET A 326 3.13 0.42 7.70
N SER A 327 4.43 0.28 7.94
CA SER A 327 5.27 1.39 8.38
C SER A 327 5.39 2.45 7.27
N GLY A 328 5.85 3.64 7.64
CA GLY A 328 6.19 4.69 6.67
C GLY A 328 7.19 4.20 5.61
N GLN A 329 8.24 3.49 6.04
CA GLN A 329 9.24 2.92 5.13
C GLN A 329 8.65 1.91 4.15
N ALA A 330 7.85 0.95 4.63
CA ALA A 330 7.21 -0.04 3.76
C ALA A 330 6.22 0.63 2.79
N THR A 331 5.60 1.73 3.22
CA THR A 331 4.70 2.54 2.38
C THR A 331 5.46 3.23 1.25
N ASP A 332 6.63 3.80 1.54
CA ASP A 332 7.50 4.41 0.52
C ASP A 332 7.91 3.41 -0.57
N GLU A 333 8.35 2.21 -0.16
CA GLU A 333 8.69 1.12 -1.08
C GLU A 333 7.49 0.69 -1.94
N ALA A 334 6.30 0.59 -1.34
CA ALA A 334 5.07 0.25 -2.05
C ALA A 334 4.69 1.32 -3.09
N VAL A 335 4.84 2.61 -2.74
CA VAL A 335 4.58 3.73 -3.66
C VAL A 335 5.55 3.71 -4.85
N GLY A 336 6.84 3.44 -4.63
CA GLY A 336 7.79 3.25 -5.74
C GLY A 336 7.40 2.07 -6.64
N GLY A 337 6.88 0.99 -6.04
CA GLY A 337 6.36 -0.17 -6.77
C GLY A 337 5.08 0.13 -7.59
N MET A 338 4.23 1.04 -7.11
CA MET A 338 3.05 1.55 -7.83
C MET A 338 3.49 2.44 -9.00
N ASP A 339 4.43 3.36 -8.77
CA ASP A 339 4.90 4.31 -9.77
C ASP A 339 5.50 3.62 -11.01
N SER A 340 6.36 2.62 -10.76
CA SER A 340 6.96 1.81 -11.82
C SER A 340 5.91 1.07 -12.66
N LEU A 341 4.88 0.47 -12.03
CA LEU A 341 3.80 -0.20 -12.76
C LEU A 341 3.02 0.81 -13.60
N LEU A 342 2.61 1.93 -12.99
CA LEU A 342 1.76 2.93 -13.65
C LEU A 342 2.48 3.66 -14.79
N THR A 343 3.81 3.75 -14.73
CA THR A 343 4.63 4.23 -15.85
C THR A 343 4.46 3.36 -17.09
N GLU A 344 4.48 2.03 -16.94
CA GLU A 344 4.29 1.09 -18.03
C GLU A 344 2.91 1.23 -18.70
N PHE A 345 1.88 1.50 -17.90
CA PHE A 345 0.48 1.57 -18.37
C PHE A 345 -0.04 2.98 -18.66
N THR A 346 0.79 4.01 -18.59
CA THR A 346 0.33 5.41 -18.77
C THR A 346 -0.32 5.61 -20.15
N ASP A 347 0.35 5.19 -21.22
CA ASP A 347 -0.16 5.36 -22.59
C ASP A 347 -1.42 4.53 -22.84
N VAL A 348 -1.51 3.35 -22.22
CA VAL A 348 -2.70 2.48 -22.26
C VAL A 348 -3.88 3.20 -21.63
N VAL A 349 -3.74 3.66 -20.39
CA VAL A 349 -4.82 4.34 -19.67
C VAL A 349 -5.26 5.60 -20.42
N LYS A 350 -4.30 6.38 -20.93
CA LYS A 350 -4.59 7.57 -21.74
C LYS A 350 -5.39 7.24 -22.99
N ALA A 351 -4.93 6.28 -23.79
CA ALA A 351 -5.61 5.87 -25.02
C ALA A 351 -7.03 5.35 -24.74
N ARG A 352 -7.22 4.63 -23.62
CA ARG A 352 -8.55 4.14 -23.21
C ARG A 352 -9.47 5.29 -22.81
N GLN A 353 -8.98 6.32 -22.12
CA GLN A 353 -9.79 7.50 -21.79
C GLN A 353 -10.19 8.30 -23.04
N GLU A 354 -9.28 8.46 -24.00
CA GLU A 354 -9.54 9.19 -25.25
C GLU A 354 -10.50 8.44 -26.19
N ALA A 355 -10.63 7.12 -26.03
CA ALA A 355 -11.50 6.28 -26.85
C ALA A 355 -12.98 6.24 -26.40
N GLN A 356 -13.33 6.79 -25.23
CA GLN A 356 -14.71 6.82 -24.70
C GLN A 356 -15.37 8.18 -24.92
#